data_AF-A0A381VQT2-F1
#
_entry.id   AF-A0A381VQT2-F1
#
_cell.length_a   1.000
_cell.length_b   1.000
_cell.length_c   1.000
_cell.angle_alpha   90.00
_cell.angle_beta   90.00
_cell.angle_gamma   90.00
#
_symmetry.space_group_name_H-M   'P 1'
#
loop_
_entity.id
_entity.type
_entity.pdbx_description
1 polymer ?
#
loop_
_entity_poly.entity_id
_entity_poly.type
_entity_poly.pdbx_seq_one_letter_code
_entity_poly.pdbx_strand_id
1 'polypeptide(L)' 'MKQLFYIFLTIVLYSCDGRTPEEYDQDFKEQFNLCIARAQSKCTDQDENVCQKKAVSRCEAFLGTKENPVVK' A
#
# COMPACT_ATOMS: atom_id res chain seq x y z
N MET A 1 22.85 19.34 25.95
CA MET A 1 23.32 18.72 24.68
C MET A 1 22.99 17.23 24.58
N LYS A 2 23.19 16.41 25.62
CA LYS A 2 22.93 14.96 25.57
C LYS A 2 21.47 14.56 25.26
N GLN A 3 20.48 15.24 25.84
CA GLN A 3 19.05 14.92 25.65
C GLN A 3 18.52 15.18 24.23
N LEU A 4 18.92 16.30 23.61
CA LEU A 4 18.53 16.63 22.24
C LEU A 4 19.04 15.58 21.23
N PHE A 5 20.19 14.98 21.50
CA PHE A 5 20.77 13.95 20.65
C PHE A 5 19.90 12.68 20.62
N TYR A 6 19.31 12.29 21.76
CA TYR A 6 18.42 11.12 21.83
C TYR A 6 17.09 11.35 21.11
N ILE A 7 16.53 12.56 21.18
CA ILE A 7 15.28 12.91 20.48
C ILE A 7 15.49 12.90 18.96
N PHE A 8 16.61 13.46 18.48
CA PHE A 8 16.96 13.39 17.07
C PHE A 8 17.21 11.96 16.61
N LEU A 9 17.86 11.12 17.43
CA LEU A 9 18.05 9.71 17.11
C LEU A 9 16.72 8.98 16.93
N THR A 10 15.72 9.25 17.77
CA THR A 10 14.40 8.62 17.64
C THR A 10 13.69 9.02 16.37
N ILE A 11 13.73 10.30 15.97
CA ILE A 11 13.10 10.79 14.73
C ILE A 11 13.76 10.17 13.49
N VAL A 12 15.09 10.07 13.50
CA VAL A 12 15.88 9.46 12.41
C VAL A 12 15.64 7.95 12.31
N LEU A 13 15.39 7.26 13.43
CA LEU A 13 15.11 5.82 13.43
C LEU A 13 13.67 5.49 12.97
N TYR A 14 12.70 6.37 13.20
CA TYR A 14 11.33 6.23 12.69
C TYR A 14 11.21 6.50 11.17
N SER A 15 12.24 7.06 10.54
CA SER A 15 12.20 7.49 9.13
C SER A 15 12.94 6.53 8.19
N CYS A 16 12.81 5.21 8.37
CA CYS A 16 13.37 4.23 7.43
C CYS A 16 12.79 4.28 6.00
N ASP A 17 11.68 5.00 5.78
CA ASP A 17 11.07 5.22 4.44
C ASP A 17 10.65 6.69 4.21
N GLY A 18 10.98 7.60 5.15
CA GLY A 18 10.65 9.03 5.07
C GLY A 18 9.17 9.43 5.09
N ARG A 19 8.24 8.47 5.10
CA ARG A 19 6.79 8.68 5.10
C ARG A 19 6.17 8.49 6.48
N THR A 20 5.17 9.30 6.83
CA THR A 20 4.35 9.04 8.02
C THR A 20 3.44 7.82 7.80
N PRO A 21 2.91 7.19 8.87
CA PRO A 21 1.92 6.12 8.73
C PRO A 21 0.70 6.53 7.90
N GLU A 22 0.23 7.77 8.04
CA GLU A 22 -0.91 8.30 7.28
C GLU A 22 -0.59 8.45 5.79
N GLU A 23 0.62 8.93 5.46
CA GLU A 23 1.09 9.05 4.09
C GLU A 23 1.24 7.68 3.43
N TYR A 24 1.77 6.71 4.18
CA TYR A 24 1.85 5.32 3.73
C TYR A 24 0.46 4.73 3.46
N ASP A 25 -0.49 4.92 4.38
CA ASP A 25 -1.86 4.43 4.24
C ASP A 25 -2.57 5.00 3.01
N GLN A 26 -2.38 6.30 2.77
CA GLN A 26 -2.95 6.97 1.62
C GLN A 26 -2.34 6.46 0.31
N ASP A 27 -1.01 6.36 0.24
CA ASP A 27 -0.29 5.86 -0.93
C ASP A 27 -0.67 4.40 -1.24
N PHE A 28 -0.68 3.52 -0.23
CA PHE A 28 -1.09 2.13 -0.40
C PHE A 28 -2.51 2.05 -0.98
N LYS A 29 -3.46 2.82 -0.44
CA LYS A 29 -4.85 2.84 -0.92
C LYS A 29 -4.94 3.31 -2.36
N GLU A 30 -4.19 4.34 -2.74
CA GLU A 30 -4.16 4.85 -4.11
C GLU A 30 -3.61 3.80 -5.08
N GLN A 31 -2.47 3.20 -4.76
CA GLN A 31 -1.85 2.16 -5.58
C GLN A 31 -2.75 0.93 -5.72
N PHE A 32 -3.41 0.52 -4.63
CA PHE A 32 -4.33 -0.62 -4.64
C PHE A 32 -5.55 -0.37 -5.53
N ASN A 33 -6.14 0.84 -5.47
CA ASN A 33 -7.25 1.21 -6.32
C ASN A 33 -6.86 1.31 -7.80
N LEU A 34 -5.68 1.86 -8.10
CA LEU A 34 -5.15 1.89 -9.46
C LEU A 34 -4.92 0.47 -10.01
N CYS A 35 -4.43 -0.44 -9.18
CA CYS A 35 -4.29 -1.84 -9.53
C CYS A 35 -5.66 -2.48 -9.87
N ILE A 36 -6.67 -2.25 -9.03
CA ILE A 36 -8.03 -2.77 -9.27
C ILE A 36 -8.58 -2.24 -10.59
N ALA A 37 -8.53 -0.92 -10.82
CA ALA A 37 -9.04 -0.30 -12.05
C ALA A 37 -8.35 -0.89 -13.29
N ARG A 38 -7.02 -1.06 -13.23
CA ARG A 38 -6.25 -1.68 -14.31
C ARG A 38 -6.65 -3.14 -14.52
N ALA A 39 -6.82 -3.91 -13.46
CA ALA A 39 -7.23 -5.32 -13.55
C ALA A 39 -8.66 -5.47 -14.10
N GLN A 40 -9.58 -4.60 -13.68
CA GLN A 40 -10.96 -4.56 -14.17
C GLN A 40 -11.04 -4.17 -15.65
N SER A 41 -10.17 -3.28 -16.13
CA SER A 41 -10.09 -2.94 -17.57
C SER A 41 -9.80 -4.13 -18.49
N LYS A 42 -9.38 -5.28 -17.94
CA LYS A 42 -9.09 -6.52 -18.66
C LYS A 42 -10.23 -7.54 -18.59
N CYS A 43 -11.33 -7.22 -17.93
CA CYS A 43 -12.53 -8.05 -17.90
C CYS A 43 -13.46 -7.64 -19.04
N THR A 44 -13.32 -8.27 -20.21
CA THR A 44 -14.20 -8.00 -21.36
C THR A 44 -15.51 -8.79 -21.31
N ASP A 45 -15.55 -9.94 -20.62
CA ASP A 45 -16.65 -10.92 -20.75
C ASP A 45 -17.01 -11.62 -19.44
N GLN A 46 -16.81 -10.97 -18.29
CA GLN A 46 -17.13 -11.52 -16.98
C GLN A 46 -18.21 -10.70 -16.29
N ASP A 47 -19.02 -11.38 -15.48
CA ASP A 47 -19.87 -10.71 -14.50
C ASP A 47 -19.03 -9.74 -13.66
N GLU A 48 -19.56 -8.53 -13.46
CA GLU A 48 -18.84 -7.42 -12.83
C GLU A 48 -18.35 -7.79 -11.42
N ASN A 49 -19.13 -8.58 -10.67
CA ASN A 49 -18.80 -9.02 -9.32
C ASN A 49 -17.68 -10.08 -9.34
N VAL A 50 -17.74 -11.01 -10.30
CA VAL A 50 -16.65 -11.99 -10.52
C VAL A 50 -15.36 -11.29 -10.91
N CYS A 51 -15.44 -10.32 -11.82
CA CYS A 51 -14.29 -9.50 -12.21
C CYS A 51 -13.71 -8.73 -11.04
N GLN A 52 -14.54 -8.08 -10.22
CA GLN A 52 -14.12 -7.32 -9.06
C GLN A 52 -13.38 -8.21 -8.05
N LYS A 53 -13.92 -9.38 -7.70
CA LYS A 53 -13.26 -10.33 -6.79
C LYS A 53 -11.90 -10.77 -7.33
N LYS A 54 -11.82 -11.05 -8.63
CA LYS A 54 -10.57 -11.45 -9.28
C LYS A 54 -9.54 -10.31 -9.33
N ALA A 55 -10.00 -9.08 -9.55
CA ALA A 55 -9.17 -7.89 -9.53
C ALA A 55 -8.58 -7.65 -8.14
N VAL A 56 -9.41 -7.71 -7.10
CA VAL A 56 -8.98 -7.59 -5.68
C VAL A 56 -7.94 -8.66 -5.36
N SER A 57 -8.26 -9.94 -5.59
CA SER A 57 -7.34 -11.06 -5.29
C SER A 57 -5.98 -10.93 -5.99
N ARG A 58 -5.95 -10.43 -7.24
CA ARG A 58 -4.70 -10.16 -7.96
C ARG A 58 -3.89 -9.04 -7.33
N CYS A 59 -4.55 -7.96 -6.92
CA CYS A 59 -3.89 -6.81 -6.31
C CYS A 59 -3.36 -7.17 -4.91
N GLU A 60 -4.10 -7.94 -4.12
CA GLU A 60 -3.64 -8.50 -2.85
C GLU A 60 -2.40 -9.39 -3.04
N ALA A 61 -2.38 -10.25 -4.06
CA ALA A 61 -1.21 -11.08 -4.34
C ALA A 61 0.03 -10.28 -4.78
N PHE A 62 -0.16 -9.13 -5.42
CA PHE A 62 0.95 -8.33 -5.97
C PHE A 62 1.48 -7.26 -5.01
N LEU A 63 0.59 -6.61 -4.25
CA LEU A 63 0.89 -5.52 -3.33
C LEU A 63 0.80 -5.93 -1.85
N GLY A 64 0.21 -7.08 -1.54
CA GLY A 64 -0.17 -7.47 -0.19
C GLY A 64 -1.49 -6.82 0.25
N THR A 65 -1.75 -6.89 1.54
CA THR A 65 -2.83 -6.12 2.18
C THR A 65 -2.23 -4.93 2.91
N LYS A 66 -3.09 -4.03 3.38
CA LYS A 66 -2.64 -2.89 4.19
C LYS A 66 -1.91 -3.34 5.46
N GLU A 67 -2.41 -4.41 6.08
CA GLU A 67 -1.88 -5.00 7.32
C GLU A 67 -0.62 -5.83 7.07
N ASN A 68 -0.47 -6.37 5.86
CA ASN A 68 0.68 -7.18 5.47
C ASN A 68 1.08 -6.86 4.02
N PRO A 69 1.75 -5.71 3.80
CA PRO A 69 2.18 -5.31 2.49
C PRO A 69 3.30 -6.21 1.98
N VAL A 70 3.31 -6.49 0.69
CA VAL A 70 4.43 -7.18 0.05
C VAL A 70 5.53 -6.15 -0.18
N VAL A 71 6.55 -6.16 0.69
CA VAL A 71 7.79 -5.40 0.50
C VAL A 71 8.58 -6.07 -0.63
N LYS A 72 8.89 -5.30 -1.68
CA LYS A 72 9.69 -5.77 -2.83
C LYS A 72 11.06 -5.13 -2.85
#